data_AF-A0A2T6F944-F1
#
_entry.id   AF-A0A2T6F944-F1
#
_cell.length_a   1.000
_cell.length_b   1.000
_cell.length_c   1.000
_cell.angle_alpha   90.00
_cell.angle_beta   90.00
_cell.angle_gamma   90.00
#
_symmetry.space_group_name_H-M   'P 1'
#
loop_
_entity.id
_entity.type
_entity.pdbx_description
1 polymer ?
#
loop_
_entity_poly.entity_id
_entity_poly.type
_entity_poly.pdbx_seq_one_letter_code
_entity_poly.pdbx_strand_id
1 'polypeptide(L)' 'MKCLHCAHIDMKASAQHTKVGMAPCKTQKLSGVFESLMFERNCSKYERAEEKIVLARVKWVGRSSKPNQGGE' A
#
# COMPACT_ATOMS: atom_id res chain seq x y z
N MET A 1 -13.01 0.79 0.59
CA MET A 1 -11.93 0.33 1.52
C MET A 1 -10.57 0.40 0.85
N LYS A 2 -9.50 0.71 1.59
CA LYS A 2 -8.15 0.97 1.05
C LYS A 2 -7.20 -0.21 1.29
N CYS A 3 -6.40 -0.56 0.29
CA CYS A 3 -5.45 -1.67 0.41
C CYS A 3 -4.34 -1.41 1.44
N LEU A 4 -4.04 -0.13 1.72
CA LEU A 4 -3.16 0.27 2.81
C LEU A 4 -3.55 -0.33 4.17
N HIS A 5 -4.86 -0.52 4.39
CA HIS A 5 -5.41 -1.02 5.65
C HIS A 5 -5.57 -2.55 5.65
N CYS A 6 -5.29 -3.23 4.53
CA CYS A 6 -5.55 -4.66 4.35
C CYS A 6 -4.39 -5.52 4.90
N ALA A 7 -4.66 -6.60 5.61
CA ALA A 7 -3.64 -7.53 6.15
C ALA A 7 -2.80 -8.18 5.04
N HIS A 8 -3.41 -8.45 3.88
CA HIS A 8 -2.77 -9.15 2.76
C HIS A 8 -1.81 -8.31 1.93
N ILE A 9 -1.74 -7.00 2.14
CA ILE A 9 -0.84 -6.14 1.37
C ILE A 9 0.61 -6.32 1.84
N ASP A 10 1.52 -6.56 0.90
CA ASP A 10 2.94 -6.74 1.20
C ASP A 10 3.79 -5.57 0.71
N MET A 11 3.86 -4.54 1.56
CA MET A 11 4.66 -3.34 1.29
C MET A 11 6.18 -3.60 1.34
N LYS A 12 6.62 -4.75 1.85
CA LYS A 12 8.04 -5.10 1.98
C LYS A 12 8.60 -5.77 0.72
N ALA A 13 7.79 -6.57 0.01
CA ALA A 13 8.19 -7.24 -1.23
C ALA A 13 8.62 -6.27 -2.34
N SER A 14 8.20 -5.00 -2.29
CA SER A 14 8.61 -4.00 -3.27
C SER A 14 8.64 -2.60 -2.67
N ALA A 15 9.71 -2.28 -1.95
CA ALA A 15 9.89 -0.96 -1.35
C ALA A 15 9.85 0.18 -2.39
N GLN A 16 10.35 -0.03 -3.61
CA GLN A 16 10.30 0.96 -4.69
C GLN A 16 8.86 1.29 -5.13
N HIS A 17 8.05 0.28 -5.43
CA HIS A 17 6.64 0.46 -5.80
C HIS A 17 5.82 1.02 -4.65
N THR A 18 6.15 0.62 -3.42
CA THR A 18 5.41 1.10 -2.25
C THR A 18 5.60 2.61 -2.09
N LYS A 19 6.78 3.17 -2.42
CA LYS A 19 7.02 4.62 -2.35
C LYS A 19 6.06 5.41 -3.25
N VAL A 20 5.68 4.84 -4.39
CA VAL A 20 4.70 5.44 -5.32
C VAL A 20 3.25 5.03 -5.01
N GLY A 21 3.01 4.43 -3.84
CA GLY A 21 1.66 4.08 -3.38
C GLY A 21 1.10 2.78 -3.94
N MET A 22 1.96 1.86 -4.41
CA MET A 22 1.55 0.57 -4.95
C MET A 22 2.25 -0.60 -4.26
N ALA A 23 1.53 -1.69 -3.98
CA ALA A 23 2.16 -2.88 -3.38
C ALA A 23 1.45 -4.17 -3.84
N PRO A 24 2.16 -5.31 -3.87
CA PRO A 24 1.55 -6.58 -4.20
C PRO A 24 0.61 -7.04 -3.09
N CYS A 25 -0.47 -7.71 -3.49
CA CYS A 25 -1.40 -8.36 -2.57
C CYS A 25 -1.12 -9.86 -2.51
N LYS A 26 -0.91 -10.42 -1.32
CA LYS A 26 -0.59 -11.85 -1.13
C LYS A 26 -1.70 -12.80 -1.58
N THR A 27 -2.93 -12.31 -1.72
CA THR A 27 -4.08 -13.11 -2.20
C THR A 27 -4.18 -13.16 -3.72
N GLN A 28 -3.49 -12.25 -4.43
CA GLN A 28 -3.37 -12.34 -5.89
C GLN A 28 -2.36 -13.45 -6.22
N LYS A 29 -2.76 -14.44 -7.02
CA LYS A 29 -1.85 -15.49 -7.52
C LYS A 29 -0.96 -15.02 -8.67
N LEU A 30 -1.16 -13.80 -9.15
CA LEU A 30 -0.43 -13.23 -10.28
C LEU A 30 0.80 -12.48 -9.77
N SER A 31 1.98 -13.03 -10.05
CA SER A 31 3.25 -12.33 -9.84
C SER A 31 3.32 -11.08 -10.73
N GLY A 32 3.77 -9.95 -10.16
CA GLY A 32 3.95 -8.69 -10.89
C GLY A 32 2.73 -7.76 -10.90
N VAL A 33 1.61 -8.13 -10.27
CA VAL A 33 0.46 -7.24 -10.11
C VAL A 33 0.60 -6.42 -8.83
N PHE A 34 0.54 -5.10 -8.97
CA PHE A 34 0.60 -4.16 -7.85
C PHE A 34 -0.72 -3.44 -7.70
N GLU A 35 -1.21 -3.40 -6.47
CA GLU A 35 -2.46 -2.76 -6.14
C GLU A 35 -2.20 -1.37 -5.57
N SER A 36 -3.07 -0.40 -5.90
CA SER A 36 -3.00 0.90 -5.23
C SER A 36 -3.33 0.76 -3.75
N LEU A 37 -2.46 1.35 -2.92
CA LEU A 37 -2.64 1.44 -1.48
C LEU A 37 -3.69 2.49 -1.10
N MET A 38 -3.76 3.58 -1.88
CA MET A 38 -4.41 4.83 -1.50
C MET A 38 -5.85 4.92 -2.03
N PHE A 39 -6.10 4.35 -3.21
CA PHE A 39 -7.42 4.38 -3.82
C PHE A 39 -8.38 3.40 -3.14
N GLU A 40 -9.64 3.81 -3.08
CA GLU A 40 -10.70 2.94 -2.60
C GLU A 40 -11.05 1.89 -3.63
N ARG A 41 -11.32 0.69 -3.13
CA ARG A 41 -11.63 -0.48 -3.93
C ARG A 41 -12.70 -1.30 -3.23
N ASN A 42 -13.43 -2.08 -4.01
CA ASN A 42 -14.25 -3.17 -3.53
C ASN A 42 -13.47 -4.48 -3.67
N CYS A 43 -13.38 -5.27 -2.61
CA CYS A 43 -12.52 -6.45 -2.53
C CYS A 43 -13.12 -7.46 -1.55
N SER A 44 -13.60 -8.58 -2.06
CA SER A 44 -14.23 -9.65 -1.27
C SER A 44 -13.27 -10.38 -0.33
N LYS A 45 -11.96 -10.16 -0.48
CA LYS A 45 -10.89 -10.75 0.35
C LYS A 45 -10.27 -9.72 1.30
N TYR A 46 -10.93 -8.59 1.53
CA TYR A 46 -10.41 -7.58 2.43
C TYR A 46 -10.45 -8.08 3.88
N GLU A 47 -9.29 -8.08 4.51
CA GLU A 47 -9.14 -8.31 5.94
C GLU A 47 -8.42 -7.11 6.53
N ARG A 48 -8.98 -6.49 7.57
CA ARG A 48 -8.35 -5.32 8.19
C ARG A 48 -7.11 -5.76 8.98
N ALA A 49 -5.97 -5.14 8.70
CA ALA A 49 -4.75 -5.36 9.49
C ALA A 49 -4.89 -4.77 10.90
N GLU A 50 -4.06 -5.26 11.83
CA GLU A 50 -3.97 -4.67 13.17
C GLU A 50 -3.68 -3.16 13.09
N GLU A 51 -4.27 -2.38 14.00
CA GLU A 51 -4.17 -0.92 13.99
C GLU A 51 -2.73 -0.42 14.02
N LYS A 52 -1.85 -1.07 14.82
CA LYS A 52 -0.42 -0.78 14.87
C LYS A 52 0.26 -0.89 13.50
N ILE A 53 -0.15 -1.86 12.68
CA ILE A 53 0.39 -2.10 11.34
C ILE A 53 -0.16 -1.04 10.39
N VAL A 54 -1.47 -0.75 10.46
CA VAL A 54 -2.10 0.29 9.64
C VAL A 54 -1.41 1.64 9.87
N LEU A 55 -1.19 2.04 11.13
CA LEU A 55 -0.51 3.29 11.48
C LEU A 55 0.92 3.34 10.94
N ALA A 56 1.68 2.25 11.05
CA ALA A 56 3.04 2.17 10.50
C ALA A 56 3.05 2.33 8.97
N ARG A 57 2.09 1.70 8.28
CA ARG A 57 1.94 1.79 6.82
C ARG A 57 1.53 3.18 6.36
N VAL A 58 0.54 3.79 7.03
CA VAL A 58 0.12 5.18 6.77
C VAL A 58 1.29 6.14 6.95
N LYS A 59 2.06 6.01 8.03
CA LYS A 59 3.26 6.82 8.28
C LYS A 59 4.32 6.64 7.21
N TRP A 60 4.48 5.42 6.71
CA TRP A 60 5.47 5.09 5.69
C TRP A 60 5.09 5.69 4.32
N VAL A 61 3.82 5.56 3.91
CA VAL A 61 3.32 6.16 2.66
C VAL A 61 3.29 7.70 2.78
N GLY A 62 2.77 8.24 3.89
CA GLY A 62 2.72 9.69 4.12
C GLY A 62 4.09 10.37 4.18
N ARG A 63 5.16 9.66 4.57
CA ARG A 63 6.55 10.14 4.45
C ARG A 63 7.07 10.13 3.02
N SER A 64 6.60 9.18 2.20
CA SER A 64 6.98 9.05 0.79
C SER A 64 6.23 10.03 -0.10
N SER A 65 5.08 10.53 0.35
CA SER A 65 4.27 11.56 -0.31
C SER A 65 4.72 13.00 -0.03
N LYS A 66 5.94 13.24 0.45
CA LYS A 66 6.49 14.60 0.39
C LYS A 66 6.47 14.98 -1.10
N PRO A 67 5.64 15.97 -1.51
CA PRO A 67 5.66 16.40 -2.90
C PRO A 67 7.12 16.76 -3.19
N ASN A 68 7.65 16.22 -4.27
CA ASN A 68 8.84 16.78 -4.86
C ASN A 68 8.48 18.23 -5.20
N GLN A 69 8.75 19.16 -4.29
CA GLN A 69 8.95 20.57 -4.63
C GLN A 69 10.26 20.59 -5.45
N GLY A 70 10.20 20.12 -6.70
CA GLY A 70 11.05 20.67 -7.74
C GLY A 70 10.52 22.08 -7.97
N GLY A 71 11.27 23.16 -7.77
CA GLY A 71 12.70 23.24 -8.00
C GLY A 71 12.93 23.34 -9.49
N GLU A 72 12.57 24.49 -10.05
CA GLU A 72 13.29 25.32 -11.04
C GLU A 72 12.56 26.67 -11.16
#